data_AF-A0A966FT57-F1
#
_entry.id   AF-A0A966FT57-F1
#
_cell.length_a   1.000
_cell.length_b   1.000
_cell.length_c   1.000
_cell.angle_alpha   90.00
_cell.angle_beta   90.00
_cell.angle_gamma   90.00
#
_symmetry.space_group_name_H-M   'P 1'
#
loop_
_entity.id
_entity.type
_entity.pdbx_description
1 polymer ?
#
loop_
_entity_poly.entity_id
_entity_poly.type
_entity_poly.pdbx_seq_one_letter_code
_entity_poly.pdbx_strand_id
1 'polypeptide(L)'
;MKVASAMLEHVLVENPNGDDLEFDGELVVDERHHDVGFVKIWKTKGGRYVLHQNRPFSDKFPRLHRVERLETVQDLSEALGHSRGAKAVVRKLGLPRTVRID
;
A
#
# COMPACT_ATOMS: atom_id res chain seq x y z
N MET A 1 -21.87 13.14 1.70
CA MET A 1 -20.55 12.53 1.40
C MET A 1 -19.83 13.45 0.43
N LYS A 2 -18.79 14.16 0.87
CA LYS A 2 -17.90 14.90 -0.04
C LYS A 2 -16.96 13.88 -0.68
N VAL A 3 -17.17 13.59 -1.95
CA VAL A 3 -16.18 12.88 -2.76
C VAL A 3 -15.01 13.85 -2.90
N ALA A 4 -13.93 13.61 -2.16
CA ALA A 4 -12.69 14.33 -2.41
C ALA A 4 -12.30 14.03 -3.85
N SER A 5 -12.16 15.08 -4.66
CA SER A 5 -11.66 14.94 -6.02
C SER A 5 -10.23 14.43 -5.89
N ALA A 6 -10.02 13.17 -6.26
CA ALA A 6 -8.72 12.55 -6.37
C ALA A 6 -7.87 13.33 -7.38
N MET A 7 -7.03 14.24 -6.89
CA MET A 7 -6.08 14.92 -7.76
C MET A 7 -4.93 13.95 -8.05
N LEU A 8 -4.72 13.66 -9.33
CA LEU A 8 -3.53 12.96 -9.78
C LEU A 8 -2.34 13.91 -9.59
N GLU A 9 -1.36 13.47 -8.80
CA GLU A 9 -0.15 14.21 -8.51
C GLU A 9 1.05 13.47 -9.09
N HIS A 10 2.09 14.23 -9.42
CA HIS A 10 3.39 13.68 -9.76
C HIS A 10 4.12 13.31 -8.45
N VAL A 11 4.48 12.05 -8.29
CA VAL A 11 5.00 11.47 -7.05
C VAL A 11 6.38 10.89 -7.29
N LEU A 12 7.32 11.23 -6.39
CA LEU A 12 8.62 10.57 -6.25
C LEU A 12 8.64 9.80 -4.92
N VAL A 13 8.87 8.49 -4.99
CA VAL A 13 9.02 7.60 -3.83
C VAL A 13 10.45 7.10 -3.77
N GLU A 14 11.18 7.57 -2.76
CA GLU A 14 12.55 7.14 -2.51
C GLU A 14 12.62 5.69 -2.03
N ASN A 15 13.51 4.90 -2.64
CA ASN A 15 13.73 3.50 -2.28
C ASN A 15 15.17 3.26 -1.81
N PRO A 16 15.44 3.29 -0.49
CA PRO A 16 16.75 2.97 0.09
C PRO A 16 17.34 1.61 -0.32
N ASN A 17 16.52 0.70 -0.85
CA ASN A 17 16.93 -0.65 -1.21
C ASN A 17 16.90 -0.90 -2.73
N GLY A 18 16.78 0.14 -3.57
CA GLY A 18 16.73 -0.01 -5.02
C GLY A 18 16.54 1.33 -5.75
N ASP A 19 15.98 1.28 -6.95
CA ASP A 19 15.68 2.49 -7.71
C ASP A 19 14.48 3.22 -7.12
N ASP A 20 14.56 4.55 -7.14
CA ASP A 20 13.43 5.42 -6.83
C ASP A 20 12.31 5.25 -7.86
N LEU A 21 11.07 5.47 -7.43
CA LEU A 21 9.91 5.38 -8.30
C LEU A 21 9.32 6.76 -8.53
N GLU A 22 9.23 7.16 -9.79
CA GLU A 22 8.61 8.39 -10.25
C GLU A 22 7.37 8.07 -11.10
N PHE A 23 6.21 8.63 -10.75
CA PHE A 23 4.95 8.33 -11.45
C PHE A 23 3.87 9.38 -11.17
N ASP A 24 2.86 9.45 -12.05
CA ASP A 24 1.62 10.18 -11.77
C ASP A 24 0.60 9.24 -11.12
N GLY A 25 0.00 9.66 -10.00
CA GLY A 25 -0.96 8.83 -9.28
C GLY A 25 -1.75 9.55 -8.19
N GLU A 26 -2.66 8.81 -7.57
CA GLU A 26 -3.47 9.25 -6.45
C GLU A 26 -3.04 8.49 -5.19
N LEU A 27 -2.81 9.21 -4.08
CA LEU A 27 -2.62 8.58 -2.77
C LEU A 27 -3.96 8.03 -2.27
N VAL A 28 -4.06 6.71 -2.15
CA VAL A 28 -5.31 6.02 -1.74
C VAL A 28 -5.27 5.54 -0.29
N VAL A 29 -4.09 5.34 0.29
CA VAL A 29 -3.90 5.00 1.71
C VAL A 29 -2.67 5.70 2.25
N ASP A 30 -2.77 6.27 3.45
CA ASP A 30 -1.65 6.79 4.24
C ASP A 30 -1.94 6.52 5.73
N GLU A 31 -1.37 5.45 6.26
CA GLU A 31 -1.72 4.94 7.58
C GLU A 31 -0.56 4.32 8.35
N ARG A 32 -0.74 4.29 9.67
CA ARG A 32 0.15 3.58 10.57
C ARG A 32 -0.61 2.51 11.35
N HIS A 33 -0.10 1.30 11.30
CA HIS A 33 -0.59 0.16 12.07
C HIS A 33 0.56 -0.48 12.85
N HIS A 34 0.25 -1.06 14.00
CA HIS A 34 1.27 -1.61 14.90
C HIS A 34 2.03 -2.81 14.28
N ASP A 35 1.34 -3.65 13.51
CA ASP A 35 1.85 -4.90 12.96
C ASP A 35 2.45 -4.78 11.54
N VAL A 36 1.89 -3.90 10.69
CA VAL A 36 2.43 -3.63 9.34
C VAL A 36 3.31 -2.38 9.26
N GLY A 37 3.37 -1.56 10.31
CA GLY A 37 4.14 -0.31 10.30
C GLY A 37 3.41 0.82 9.58
N PHE A 38 4.19 1.75 9.05
CA PHE A 38 3.71 2.85 8.22
C PHE A 38 3.54 2.37 6.77
N VAL A 39 2.38 2.66 6.17
CA VAL A 39 1.99 2.22 4.84
C VAL A 39 1.41 3.40 4.08
N LYS A 40 2.02 3.72 2.94
CA LYS A 40 1.46 4.57 1.90
C LYS A 40 1.20 3.75 0.65
N ILE A 41 0.05 3.97 0.03
CA ILE A 41 -0.31 3.31 -1.22
C ILE A 41 -0.81 4.36 -2.19
N TRP A 42 -0.25 4.36 -3.39
CA TRP A 42 -0.74 5.15 -4.51
C TRP A 42 -1.36 4.25 -5.57
N LYS A 43 -2.40 4.74 -6.23
CA LYS A 43 -2.90 4.19 -7.49
C LYS A 43 -2.39 5.06 -8.63
N THR A 44 -1.53 4.49 -9.46
CA THR A 44 -0.97 5.18 -10.63
C THR A 44 -2.05 5.47 -11.67
N LYS A 45 -1.80 6.44 -12.55
CA LYS A 45 -2.64 6.73 -13.73
C LYS A 45 -2.84 5.51 -14.63
N GLY A 46 -1.85 4.60 -14.69
CA GLY A 46 -1.91 3.35 -15.44
C GLY A 46 -2.71 2.23 -14.77
N GLY A 47 -3.32 2.48 -13.61
CA GLY A 47 -4.13 1.50 -12.88
C GLY A 47 -3.34 0.55 -11.96
N ARG A 48 -2.01 0.67 -11.93
CA ARG A 48 -1.12 -0.07 -11.01
C ARG A 48 -1.08 0.55 -9.63
N TYR A 49 -0.57 -0.20 -8.66
CA TYR A 49 -0.38 0.23 -7.28
C TYR A 49 1.10 0.37 -6.92
N VAL A 50 1.42 1.38 -6.14
CA VAL A 50 2.75 1.55 -5.53
C VAL A 50 2.59 1.45 -4.03
N LEU A 51 3.24 0.46 -3.43
CA LEU A 51 3.29 0.26 -1.99
C LEU A 51 4.60 0.83 -1.44
N HIS A 52 4.52 1.76 -0.50
CA HIS A 52 5.63 2.14 0.37
C HIS A 52 5.32 1.72 1.80
N GLN A 53 6.16 0.85 2.34
CA GLN A 53 6.01 0.32 3.68
C GLN A 53 7.31 0.50 4.47
N ASN A 54 7.18 1.15 5.63
CA ASN A 54 8.27 1.29 6.58
C ASN A 54 7.82 0.78 7.95
N ARG A 55 8.43 -0.31 8.41
CA ARG A 55 8.22 -0.85 9.75
C ARG A 55 9.53 -0.74 10.53
N PRO A 56 9.57 0.03 11.63
CA PRO A 56 10.73 0.06 12.50
C PRO A 56 10.95 -1.31 13.14
N PHE A 57 12.19 -1.57 13.56
CA PHE A 57 12.50 -2.76 14.34
C PHE A 57 11.71 -2.77 15.65
N SER A 58 11.20 -3.94 16.03
CA SER A 58 10.60 -4.19 17.34
C SER A 58 10.85 -5.64 17.74
N ASP A 59 10.68 -5.96 19.03
CA ASP A 59 10.87 -7.32 19.55
C ASP A 59 10.00 -8.38 18.85
N LYS A 60 8.88 -7.95 18.25
CA LYS A 60 7.92 -8.83 17.58
C LYS A 60 8.04 -8.85 16.06
N PHE A 61 8.69 -7.84 15.47
CA PHE A 61 8.71 -7.67 14.03
C PHE A 61 10.07 -7.13 13.56
N PRO A 62 10.70 -7.77 12.55
CA PRO A 62 11.93 -7.26 11.98
C PRO A 62 11.68 -5.93 11.28
N ARG A 63 12.75 -5.12 11.20
CA ARG A 63 12.77 -3.89 10.41
C ARG A 63 12.42 -4.25 8.96
N LEU A 64 11.56 -3.44 8.35
CA LEU A 64 11.17 -3.58 6.96
C LEU A 64 11.16 -2.19 6.33
N HIS A 65 11.83 -2.06 5.20
CA HIS A 65 11.63 -0.94 4.29
C HIS A 65 11.39 -1.51 2.90
N ARG A 66 10.23 -1.22 2.33
CA ARG A 66 9.78 -1.78 1.07
C ARG A 66 9.14 -0.70 0.22
N VAL A 67 9.57 -0.64 -1.03
CA VAL A 67 8.91 0.10 -2.11
C VAL A 67 8.66 -0.91 -3.22
N GLU A 68 7.41 -1.11 -3.62
CA GLU A 68 7.04 -2.17 -4.56
C GLU A 68 5.94 -1.70 -5.52
N ARG A 69 6.07 -2.12 -6.79
CA ARG A 69 5.07 -1.89 -7.85
C ARG A 69 4.26 -3.17 -8.02
N LEU A 70 2.94 -3.03 -7.96
CA LEU A 70 2.00 -4.14 -7.92
C LEU A 70 0.92 -3.91 -8.98
N GLU A 71 0.57 -4.95 -9.74
CA GLU A 71 -0.37 -4.81 -10.85
C GLU A 71 -1.82 -4.82 -10.35
N THR A 72 -2.11 -5.61 -9.32
CA THR A 72 -3.46 -5.78 -8.78
C THR A 72 -3.55 -5.48 -7.28
N VAL A 73 -4.77 -5.26 -6.79
CA VAL A 73 -5.00 -5.10 -5.34
C VAL A 73 -4.79 -6.42 -4.60
N GLN A 74 -4.94 -7.56 -5.29
CA GLN A 74 -4.65 -8.89 -4.75
C GLN A 74 -3.15 -9.02 -4.46
N ASP A 75 -2.29 -8.67 -5.42
CA ASP A 75 -0.82 -8.66 -5.22
C ASP A 75 -0.46 -7.78 -4.02
N LEU A 76 -1.15 -6.64 -3.86
CA LEU A 76 -0.96 -5.75 -2.73
C LEU A 76 -1.41 -6.35 -1.40
N SER A 77 -2.52 -7.08 -1.39
CA SER A 77 -2.96 -7.82 -0.19
C SER A 77 -1.95 -8.91 0.20
N GLU A 78 -1.40 -9.62 -0.77
CA GLU A 78 -0.38 -10.64 -0.54
C GLU A 78 0.92 -10.01 -0.01
N ALA A 79 1.35 -8.91 -0.61
CA ALA A 79 2.54 -8.17 -0.17
C ALA A 79 2.41 -7.68 1.29
N LEU A 80 1.25 -7.15 1.68
CA LEU A 80 0.98 -6.70 3.05
C LEU A 80 0.85 -7.86 4.07
N GLY A 81 0.47 -9.05 3.60
CA GLY A 81 0.22 -10.23 4.41
C GLY A 81 -1.17 -10.25 5.07
N HIS A 82 -1.34 -11.08 6.11
CA HIS A 82 -2.66 -11.41 6.67
C HIS A 82 -2.92 -10.89 8.10
N SER A 83 -2.12 -9.93 8.55
CA SER A 83 -2.23 -9.32 9.88
C SER A 83 -3.49 -8.45 10.02
N ARG A 84 -3.75 -7.93 11.23
CA ARG A 84 -4.95 -7.11 11.48
C ARG A 84 -4.83 -5.77 10.76
N GLY A 85 -3.66 -5.15 10.77
CA GLY A 85 -3.38 -3.92 10.04
C GLY A 85 -3.47 -4.12 8.52
N ALA A 86 -2.89 -5.21 7.99
CA ALA A 86 -2.98 -5.54 6.57
C ALA A 86 -4.44 -5.64 6.09
N LYS A 87 -5.27 -6.38 6.85
CA LYS A 87 -6.71 -6.51 6.57
C LYS A 87 -7.45 -5.17 6.65
N ALA A 88 -7.02 -4.25 7.52
CA ALA A 88 -7.62 -2.92 7.61
C ALA A 88 -7.29 -2.06 6.39
N VAL A 89 -6.04 -2.09 5.93
CA VAL A 89 -5.59 -1.40 4.72
C VAL A 89 -6.32 -1.94 3.48
N VAL A 90 -6.33 -3.26 3.31
CA VAL A 90 -7.02 -3.95 2.20
C VAL A 90 -8.52 -3.60 2.15
N ARG A 91 -9.17 -3.49 3.30
CA ARG A 91 -10.58 -3.10 3.38
C ARG A 91 -10.84 -1.70 2.82
N LYS A 92 -9.92 -0.76 3.02
CA LYS A 92 -10.05 0.61 2.51
C LYS A 92 -9.87 0.71 1.00
N LEU A 93 -9.11 -0.21 0.42
CA LEU A 93 -8.93 -0.34 -1.02
C LEU A 93 -10.15 -0.96 -1.72
N GLY A 94 -11.22 -1.29 -0.98
CA GLY A 94 -12.48 -1.76 -1.55
C GLY A 94 -12.47 -3.22 -2.01
N LEU A 95 -11.50 -4.03 -1.58
CA LEU A 95 -11.50 -5.45 -1.91
C LEU A 95 -12.67 -6.19 -1.22
N PRO A 96 -13.41 -7.04 -1.95
CA PRO A 96 -14.39 -7.92 -1.34
C PRO A 96 -13.68 -8.90 -0.40
N ARG A 97 -14.21 -9.04 0.82
CA ARG A 97 -13.64 -9.81 1.95
C ARG A 97 -13.57 -11.33 1.73
N THR A 98 -13.98 -11.81 0.57
CA THR A 98 -14.25 -13.22 0.33
C THR A 98 -14.14 -13.50 -1.15
N VAL A 99 -13.20 -14.35 -1.54
CA VAL A 99 -13.37 -15.16 -2.74
C VAL A 99 -14.42 -16.20 -2.36
N ARG A 100 -15.59 -16.13 -2.99
CA ARG A 100 -16.55 -17.24 -2.93
C ARG A 100 -15.91 -18.33 -3.81
N ILE A 101 -15.54 -19.44 -3.19
CA ILE A 101 -15.15 -20.64 -3.92
C ILE A 101 -16.44 -21.46 -4.01
N ASP A 102 -17.11 -21.38 -5.14
CA ASP A 102 -18.07 -22.36 -5.62
C ASP A 102 -17.37 -23.41 -6.49
#